data_AF-A0A1R1BGP4-F1
#
_entry.id   AF-A0A1R1BGP4-F1
#
_cell.length_a   1.000
_cell.length_b   1.000
_cell.length_c   1.000
_cell.angle_alpha   90.00
_cell.angle_beta   90.00
_cell.angle_gamma   90.00
#
_symmetry.space_group_name_H-M   'P 1'
#
loop_
_entity.id
_entity.type
_entity.pdbx_description
1 polymer ?
#
loop_
_entity_poly.entity_id
_entity_poly.type
_entity_poly.pdbx_seq_one_letter_code
_entity_poly.pdbx_strand_id
1 'polypeptide(L)'
;MSTLYDQAMEEMIKTIHEWFDEQEKRDDLESVVKRTTLQMGIFNDIVLDYRPGRTTVDSLDLGLDDGLKSKQAGAFTEEQLRNEIGPKLVEVVQGRLDNLADTPLIDYRFTFRGKFPTTEGKMQLTLLEYINEEKRQLLLERIYSYVDKKLENGTYPTKRLESFFLTSHLLDPKLLPELDVAWTIRQYDRIQALNQGRPDALAEHRGEITRAVTAWAENQFLPQYFDVQSSAYRTNEYSLKTGATLQLNIDTQTGQHSDEHVKQQKSGSQPIDLLLYAAVMILRFEPSYSKPKGVTFLELAKQLGSRRAERMMTEGSGTYAKDDIHVKTEELECKANDVFALMTIHIRKEESCAYQQALTFIIHLLKQGFPKGYKIKLKSAVKQYLPIKGLAKSDTHRFFANALEYPELHPLLEEYAREAIQEFEFYEDTEGEKSCMPGSYATFGLGLVDEQYFPLVEYYMGEVDDEHQLIQDKFIAAFVEKQGVTAQSIPALVASLRRSTDSLKLKIQPTLENNEILELLVRQIQELEHYEAERVLYPIFGKVEKLTTLARKAQGRRKELLLQLLQAAGK
;
A
#
# COMPACT_ATOMS: atom_id res chain seq x y z
N MET A 1 -29.22 -39.11 36.45
CA MET A 1 -29.31 -37.65 36.28
C MET A 1 -27.92 -37.18 35.91
N SER A 2 -27.73 -36.75 34.67
CA SER A 2 -26.44 -36.24 34.17
C SER A 2 -26.09 -34.96 34.93
N THR A 3 -24.87 -34.83 35.46
CA THR A 3 -24.47 -33.61 36.16
C THR A 3 -24.35 -32.45 35.17
N LEU A 4 -24.44 -31.19 35.64
CA LEU A 4 -24.19 -30.01 34.80
C LEU A 4 -22.83 -30.07 34.08
N TYR A 5 -21.85 -30.72 34.72
CA TYR A 5 -20.53 -31.02 34.15
C TYR A 5 -20.62 -31.98 32.95
N ASP A 6 -21.33 -33.10 33.10
CA ASP A 6 -21.47 -34.12 32.05
C ASP A 6 -22.19 -33.56 30.81
N GLN A 7 -23.23 -32.75 31.01
CA GLN A 7 -23.96 -32.09 29.91
C GLN A 7 -23.07 -31.09 29.16
N ALA A 8 -22.26 -30.30 29.87
CA ALA A 8 -21.34 -29.36 29.26
C ALA A 8 -20.23 -30.07 28.47
N MET A 9 -19.66 -31.14 29.02
CA MET A 9 -18.66 -31.96 28.34
C MET A 9 -19.22 -32.62 27.09
N GLU A 10 -20.43 -33.17 27.15
CA GLU A 10 -21.10 -33.77 26.00
C GLU A 10 -21.34 -32.74 24.89
N GLU A 11 -21.80 -31.53 25.25
CA GLU A 11 -21.98 -30.43 24.29
C GLU A 11 -20.66 -30.05 23.61
N MET A 12 -19.60 -29.79 24.39
CA MET A 12 -18.29 -29.39 23.85
C MET A 12 -17.68 -30.47 22.96
N ILE A 13 -17.69 -31.73 23.40
CA ILE A 13 -17.15 -32.86 22.63
C ILE A 13 -17.93 -33.05 21.34
N LYS A 14 -19.27 -32.99 21.41
CA LYS A 14 -20.13 -33.10 20.23
C LYS A 14 -19.81 -32.02 19.21
N THR A 15 -19.69 -30.75 19.62
CA THR A 15 -19.39 -29.64 18.70
C THR A 15 -17.99 -29.80 18.08
N ILE A 16 -17.00 -30.27 18.83
CA ILE A 16 -15.67 -30.58 18.28
C ILE A 16 -15.77 -31.66 17.19
N HIS A 17 -16.50 -32.75 17.46
CA HIS A 17 -16.69 -33.81 16.46
C HIS A 17 -17.41 -33.30 15.22
N GLU A 18 -18.51 -32.56 15.38
CA GLU A 18 -19.28 -31.98 14.28
C GLU A 18 -18.40 -31.12 13.37
N TRP A 19 -17.51 -30.30 13.94
CA TRP A 19 -16.59 -29.48 13.17
C TRP A 19 -15.63 -30.32 12.33
N PHE A 20 -14.95 -31.30 12.93
CA PHE A 20 -14.03 -32.15 12.17
C PHE A 20 -14.77 -33.00 11.11
N ASP A 21 -15.95 -33.54 11.44
CA ASP A 21 -16.78 -34.33 10.52
C ASP A 21 -17.26 -33.49 9.33
N GLU A 22 -17.50 -32.20 9.52
CA GLU A 22 -17.79 -31.26 8.44
C GLU A 22 -16.56 -31.04 7.56
N GLN A 23 -15.38 -30.83 8.16
CA GLN A 23 -14.17 -30.57 7.38
C GLN A 23 -13.67 -31.80 6.61
N GLU A 24 -13.92 -33.02 7.12
CA GLU A 24 -13.59 -34.27 6.41
C GLU A 24 -14.43 -34.50 5.16
N LYS A 25 -15.61 -33.87 5.03
CA LYS A 25 -16.47 -33.98 3.84
C LYS A 25 -15.98 -33.17 2.65
N ARG A 26 -14.91 -32.39 2.81
CA ARG A 26 -14.35 -31.55 1.76
C ARG A 26 -13.71 -32.39 0.66
N ASP A 27 -14.10 -32.13 -0.57
CA ASP A 27 -13.54 -32.76 -1.77
C ASP A 27 -12.40 -31.93 -2.41
N ASP A 28 -12.19 -30.71 -1.91
CA ASP A 28 -11.23 -29.75 -2.45
C ASP A 28 -9.82 -29.83 -1.83
N LEU A 29 -9.63 -30.64 -0.77
CA LEU A 29 -8.42 -30.65 0.06
C LEU A 29 -7.12 -30.75 -0.75
N GLU A 30 -7.00 -31.76 -1.62
CA GLU A 30 -5.81 -31.94 -2.45
C GLU A 30 -5.61 -30.81 -3.46
N SER A 31 -6.70 -30.29 -4.02
CA SER A 31 -6.63 -29.21 -5.02
C SER A 31 -6.10 -27.93 -4.39
N VAL A 32 -6.46 -27.66 -3.12
CA VAL A 32 -6.02 -26.50 -2.36
C VAL A 32 -4.52 -26.54 -2.12
N VAL A 33 -3.99 -27.61 -1.54
CA VAL A 33 -2.53 -27.73 -1.25
C VAL A 33 -1.68 -27.85 -2.52
N LYS A 34 -2.22 -28.32 -3.65
CA LYS A 34 -1.47 -28.39 -4.93
C LYS A 34 -1.25 -27.02 -5.59
N ARG A 35 -1.90 -25.95 -5.13
CA ARG A 35 -1.74 -24.59 -5.68
C ARG A 35 -0.34 -24.02 -5.46
N THR A 36 0.33 -24.43 -4.39
CA THR A 36 1.69 -23.99 -4.04
C THR A 36 2.41 -25.04 -3.21
N THR A 37 3.73 -25.17 -3.40
CA THR A 37 4.56 -26.07 -2.58
C THR A 37 4.70 -25.58 -1.13
N LEU A 38 4.38 -24.31 -0.86
CA LEU A 38 4.55 -23.68 0.45
C LEU A 38 3.38 -23.93 1.42
N GLN A 39 2.38 -24.71 1.02
CA GLN A 39 1.23 -25.06 1.85
C GLN A 39 1.25 -26.57 2.16
N MET A 40 1.24 -26.92 3.46
CA MET A 40 1.20 -28.32 3.90
C MET A 40 -0.17 -28.78 4.38
N GLY A 41 -1.03 -27.84 4.79
CA GLY A 41 -2.44 -28.11 5.08
C GLY A 41 -3.30 -26.86 5.07
N ILE A 42 -4.56 -27.01 5.47
CA ILE A 42 -5.56 -25.93 5.44
C ILE A 42 -5.75 -25.30 6.82
N PHE A 43 -5.90 -26.13 7.86
CA PHE A 43 -6.17 -25.65 9.21
C PHE A 43 -4.95 -25.82 10.09
N ASN A 44 -4.58 -24.74 10.79
CA ASN A 44 -3.50 -24.71 11.76
C ASN A 44 -3.98 -24.34 13.18
N ASP A 45 -5.27 -24.01 13.34
CA ASP A 45 -5.86 -23.76 14.65
C ASP A 45 -7.38 -23.97 14.65
N ILE A 46 -7.91 -24.22 15.86
CA ILE A 46 -9.35 -24.15 16.17
C ILE A 46 -9.55 -23.49 17.54
N VAL A 47 -10.67 -22.80 17.69
CA VAL A 47 -11.11 -22.17 18.95
C VAL A 47 -12.50 -22.69 19.30
N LEU A 48 -12.62 -23.33 20.47
CA LEU A 48 -13.89 -23.67 21.09
C LEU A 48 -14.39 -22.48 21.91
N ASP A 49 -15.49 -21.83 21.51
CA ASP A 49 -16.20 -20.84 22.35
C ASP A 49 -17.35 -21.56 23.07
N TYR A 50 -17.10 -21.94 24.33
CA TYR A 50 -18.11 -22.59 25.14
C TYR A 50 -19.06 -21.56 25.75
N ARG A 51 -20.32 -21.62 25.34
CA ARG A 51 -21.43 -20.90 25.98
C ARG A 51 -22.54 -21.91 26.17
N PRO A 52 -23.03 -22.17 27.39
CA PRO A 52 -24.05 -23.19 27.62
C PRO A 52 -25.22 -23.07 26.62
N GLY A 53 -25.45 -24.10 25.81
CA GLY A 53 -26.48 -24.15 24.76
C GLY A 53 -26.19 -23.36 23.47
N ARG A 54 -24.99 -22.79 23.32
CA ARG A 54 -24.50 -22.03 22.15
C ARG A 54 -23.01 -22.23 21.95
N THR A 55 -22.52 -23.46 22.13
CA THR A 55 -21.11 -23.79 21.92
C THR A 55 -20.78 -23.79 20.42
N THR A 56 -19.65 -23.18 20.05
CA THR A 56 -19.16 -23.18 18.66
C THR A 56 -17.68 -23.56 18.61
N VAL A 57 -17.27 -24.13 17.48
CA VAL A 57 -15.86 -24.40 17.16
C VAL A 57 -15.59 -23.80 15.79
N ASP A 58 -14.61 -22.91 15.72
CA ASP A 58 -14.22 -22.23 14.48
C ASP A 58 -12.70 -22.12 14.38
N SER A 59 -12.16 -22.13 13.17
CA SER A 59 -10.73 -21.89 12.89
C SER A 59 -10.38 -20.41 12.72
N LEU A 60 -11.35 -19.50 12.89
CA LEU A 60 -11.14 -18.06 12.80
C LEU A 60 -11.76 -17.36 14.01
N ASP A 61 -10.91 -16.90 14.93
CA ASP A 61 -11.36 -16.08 16.06
C ASP A 61 -11.51 -14.62 15.60
N LEU A 62 -12.73 -14.23 15.20
CA LEU A 62 -13.02 -12.89 14.70
C LEU A 62 -12.91 -11.78 15.76
N GLY A 63 -12.67 -12.12 17.04
CA GLY A 63 -12.54 -11.13 18.12
C GLY A 63 -13.76 -10.23 18.27
N LEU A 64 -14.92 -10.65 17.74
CA LEU A 64 -16.22 -10.00 17.88
C LEU A 64 -16.78 -10.32 19.27
N ASP A 65 -16.00 -10.00 20.30
CA ASP A 65 -16.51 -9.93 21.67
C ASP A 65 -17.07 -8.51 21.90
N ASP A 66 -17.84 -8.01 20.93
CA ASP A 66 -18.50 -6.72 20.99
C ASP A 66 -19.67 -6.80 21.99
N GLY A 67 -19.53 -6.11 23.11
CA GLY A 67 -20.66 -5.47 23.78
C GLY A 67 -21.54 -6.30 24.69
N LEU A 68 -21.29 -7.60 24.91
CA LEU A 68 -21.95 -8.35 25.99
C LEU A 68 -21.02 -8.46 27.19
N LYS A 69 -21.12 -7.50 28.12
CA LYS A 69 -20.73 -7.70 29.52
C LYS A 69 -21.39 -9.00 29.98
N SER A 70 -20.69 -10.13 29.96
CA SER A 70 -21.24 -11.39 30.44
C SER A 70 -21.33 -11.31 31.96
N LYS A 71 -22.44 -10.73 32.45
CA LYS A 71 -22.87 -10.76 33.85
C LYS A 71 -23.25 -12.18 34.32
N GLN A 72 -23.02 -13.21 33.50
CA GLN A 72 -23.26 -14.60 33.85
C GLN A 72 -21.94 -15.19 34.32
N ALA A 73 -21.81 -15.38 35.63
CA ALA A 73 -20.75 -16.21 36.21
C ALA A 73 -20.86 -17.60 35.57
N GLY A 74 -19.74 -18.10 35.05
CA GLY A 74 -19.65 -19.44 34.49
C GLY A 74 -19.84 -20.52 35.54
N ALA A 75 -20.15 -21.74 35.09
CA ALA A 75 -20.39 -22.88 35.96
C ALA A 75 -19.10 -23.54 36.49
N PHE A 76 -17.94 -23.17 35.95
CA PHE A 76 -16.64 -23.80 36.24
C PHE A 76 -15.65 -22.82 36.84
N THR A 77 -14.81 -23.30 37.76
CA THR A 77 -13.64 -22.56 38.25
C THR A 77 -12.48 -22.69 37.24
N GLU A 78 -11.50 -21.79 37.32
CA GLU A 78 -10.28 -21.89 36.51
C GLU A 78 -9.54 -23.23 36.73
N GLU A 79 -9.47 -23.70 37.97
CA GLU A 79 -8.82 -24.98 38.31
C GLU A 79 -9.53 -26.18 37.67
N GLN A 80 -10.87 -26.20 37.68
CA GLN A 80 -11.65 -27.26 37.02
C GLN A 80 -11.44 -27.27 35.52
N LEU A 81 -11.35 -26.09 34.89
CA LEU A 81 -11.08 -25.98 33.46
C LEU A 81 -9.69 -26.50 33.09
N ARG A 82 -8.66 -26.15 33.87
CA ARG A 82 -7.28 -26.57 33.60
C ARG A 82 -7.04 -28.05 33.89
N ASN A 83 -7.62 -28.58 34.98
CA ASN A 83 -7.24 -29.89 35.49
C ASN A 83 -8.23 -31.01 35.13
N GLU A 84 -9.50 -30.69 34.84
CA GLU A 84 -10.54 -31.72 34.59
C GLU A 84 -11.11 -31.66 33.18
N ILE A 85 -11.45 -30.47 32.70
CA ILE A 85 -12.10 -30.29 31.38
C ILE A 85 -11.06 -30.26 30.26
N GLY A 86 -10.02 -29.43 30.40
CA GLY A 86 -8.97 -29.25 29.40
C GLY A 86 -8.35 -30.57 28.93
N PRO A 87 -7.84 -31.43 29.84
CA PRO A 87 -7.22 -32.70 29.46
C PRO A 87 -8.15 -33.64 28.66
N LYS A 88 -9.44 -33.69 29.01
CA LYS A 88 -10.43 -34.52 28.29
C LYS A 88 -10.70 -33.99 26.88
N LEU A 89 -10.82 -32.67 26.73
CA LEU A 89 -10.98 -32.06 25.40
C LEU A 89 -9.74 -32.25 24.54
N VAL A 90 -8.54 -32.18 25.16
CA VAL A 90 -7.27 -32.49 24.48
C VAL A 90 -7.25 -33.93 23.98
N GLU A 91 -7.67 -34.90 24.80
CA GLU A 91 -7.73 -36.32 24.39
C GLU A 91 -8.63 -36.53 23.16
N VAL A 92 -9.80 -35.87 23.14
CA VAL A 92 -10.73 -35.93 21.99
C VAL A 92 -10.09 -35.34 20.73
N VAL A 93 -9.50 -34.16 20.82
CA VAL A 93 -8.85 -33.52 19.66
C VAL A 93 -7.63 -34.31 19.20
N GLN A 94 -6.81 -34.82 20.13
CA GLN A 94 -5.65 -35.64 19.81
C GLN A 94 -6.06 -36.92 19.06
N GLY A 95 -7.12 -37.61 19.50
CA GLY A 95 -7.62 -38.79 18.81
C GLY A 95 -8.11 -38.50 17.37
N ARG A 96 -8.57 -37.28 17.08
CA ARG A 96 -8.85 -36.84 15.69
C ARG A 96 -7.56 -36.57 14.93
N LEU A 97 -6.62 -35.85 15.54
CA LEU A 97 -5.34 -35.53 14.92
C LEU A 97 -4.52 -36.78 14.59
N ASP A 98 -4.57 -37.84 15.40
CA ASP A 98 -3.84 -39.08 15.12
C ASP A 98 -4.22 -39.72 13.76
N ASN A 99 -5.43 -39.46 13.26
CA ASN A 99 -5.88 -39.94 11.95
C ASN A 99 -5.76 -38.87 10.84
N LEU A 100 -5.76 -37.58 11.20
CA LEU A 100 -5.86 -36.47 10.25
C LEU A 100 -4.55 -35.71 10.06
N ALA A 101 -3.58 -35.87 10.96
CA ALA A 101 -2.34 -35.08 11.00
C ALA A 101 -1.50 -35.20 9.73
N ASP A 102 -1.55 -36.33 9.02
CA ASP A 102 -0.81 -36.55 7.77
C ASP A 102 -1.60 -36.16 6.52
N THR A 103 -2.89 -35.86 6.66
CA THR A 103 -3.75 -35.44 5.55
C THR A 103 -3.54 -33.97 5.20
N PRO A 104 -3.91 -33.50 3.99
CA PRO A 104 -3.89 -32.07 3.65
C PRO A 104 -4.84 -31.18 4.48
N LEU A 105 -5.68 -31.76 5.33
CA LEU A 105 -6.59 -31.00 6.18
C LEU A 105 -5.82 -30.19 7.23
N ILE A 106 -4.86 -30.83 7.89
CA ILE A 106 -4.09 -30.27 9.00
C ILE A 106 -2.74 -29.77 8.48
N ASP A 107 -2.39 -28.53 8.82
CA ASP A 107 -1.07 -27.97 8.49
C ASP A 107 0.04 -28.63 9.34
N TYR A 108 1.30 -28.25 9.14
CA TYR A 108 2.41 -28.81 9.90
C TYR A 108 2.31 -28.54 11.42
N ARG A 109 1.53 -27.52 11.82
CA ARG A 109 1.18 -27.19 13.21
C ARG A 109 -0.33 -27.15 13.38
N PHE A 110 -0.79 -27.46 14.59
CA PHE A 110 -2.19 -27.33 14.97
C PHE A 110 -2.34 -26.86 16.41
N THR A 111 -3.05 -25.76 16.63
CA THR A 111 -3.30 -25.21 17.98
C THR A 111 -4.77 -25.27 18.33
N PHE A 112 -5.11 -25.92 19.44
CA PHE A 112 -6.46 -25.92 19.99
C PHE A 112 -6.56 -24.95 21.15
N ARG A 113 -7.48 -23.99 21.06
CA ARG A 113 -7.78 -23.00 22.10
C ARG A 113 -9.22 -23.13 22.56
N GLY A 114 -9.48 -22.74 23.80
CA GLY A 114 -10.83 -22.69 24.36
C GLY A 114 -11.10 -21.36 25.04
N LYS A 115 -12.32 -20.84 24.86
CA LYS A 115 -12.88 -19.70 25.59
C LYS A 115 -14.00 -20.21 26.46
N PHE A 116 -13.91 -19.93 27.76
CA PHE A 116 -14.83 -20.43 28.76
C PHE A 116 -15.32 -19.32 29.67
N PRO A 117 -16.64 -19.21 29.95
CA PRO A 117 -17.12 -18.45 31.08
C PRO A 117 -16.74 -19.19 32.36
N THR A 118 -16.05 -18.50 33.28
CA THR A 118 -15.67 -19.01 34.59
C THR A 118 -16.39 -18.24 35.69
N THR A 119 -16.30 -18.71 36.93
CA THR A 119 -16.77 -17.98 38.11
C THR A 119 -16.11 -16.61 38.29
N GLU A 120 -14.92 -16.42 37.72
CA GLU A 120 -14.08 -15.22 37.85
C GLU A 120 -14.13 -14.32 36.60
N GLY A 121 -14.86 -14.75 35.56
CA GLY A 121 -14.98 -14.03 34.30
C GLY A 121 -14.69 -14.91 33.08
N LYS A 122 -14.55 -14.31 31.90
CA LYS A 122 -14.17 -15.06 30.70
C LYS A 122 -12.69 -15.41 30.76
N MET A 123 -12.38 -16.65 30.44
CA MET A 123 -11.03 -17.17 30.41
C MET A 123 -10.73 -17.76 29.03
N GLN A 124 -9.54 -17.49 28.49
CA GLN A 124 -9.03 -18.09 27.27
C GLN A 124 -7.82 -18.95 27.60
N LEU A 125 -7.80 -20.17 27.05
CA LEU A 125 -6.76 -21.18 27.28
C LEU A 125 -6.26 -21.75 25.97
N THR A 126 -4.94 -21.91 25.84
CA THR A 126 -4.35 -22.81 24.84
C THR A 126 -4.31 -24.20 25.45
N LEU A 127 -5.07 -25.13 24.86
CA LEU A 127 -5.29 -26.48 25.38
C LEU A 127 -4.31 -27.49 24.78
N LEU A 128 -4.02 -27.38 23.49
CA LEU A 128 -3.07 -28.25 22.78
C LEU A 128 -2.25 -27.44 21.77
N GLU A 129 -0.95 -27.70 21.73
CA GLU A 129 -0.06 -27.35 20.62
C GLU A 129 0.49 -28.66 20.04
N TYR A 130 0.12 -28.96 18.79
CA TYR A 130 0.59 -30.13 18.06
C TYR A 130 1.49 -29.71 16.90
N ILE A 131 2.58 -30.46 16.68
CA ILE A 131 3.53 -30.26 15.58
C ILE A 131 3.78 -31.60 14.92
N ASN A 132 3.56 -31.66 13.60
CA ASN A 132 3.98 -32.78 12.76
C ASN A 132 5.40 -32.49 12.23
N GLU A 133 6.40 -33.14 12.84
CA GLU A 133 7.82 -32.91 12.51
C GLU A 133 8.18 -33.31 11.07
N GLU A 134 7.53 -34.35 10.50
CA GLU A 134 7.78 -34.77 9.12
C GLU A 134 7.31 -33.69 8.14
N LYS A 135 6.10 -33.17 8.32
CA LYS A 135 5.57 -32.05 7.52
C LYS A 135 6.39 -30.78 7.72
N ARG A 136 6.82 -30.50 8.95
CA ARG A 136 7.65 -29.35 9.28
C ARG A 136 8.97 -29.38 8.51
N GLN A 137 9.68 -30.52 8.53
CA GLN A 137 10.94 -30.69 7.82
C GLN A 137 10.75 -30.59 6.30
N LEU A 138 9.72 -31.22 5.77
CA LEU A 138 9.39 -31.14 4.33
C LEU A 138 9.05 -29.72 3.89
N LEU A 139 8.30 -28.96 4.70
CA LEU A 139 7.99 -27.55 4.42
C LEU A 139 9.25 -26.71 4.41
N LEU A 140 10.16 -26.92 5.37
CA LEU A 140 11.43 -26.21 5.45
C LEU A 140 12.28 -26.42 4.18
N GLU A 141 12.40 -27.67 3.72
CA GLU A 141 13.08 -28.00 2.45
C GLU A 141 12.44 -27.32 1.24
N ARG A 142 11.10 -27.27 1.21
CA ARG A 142 10.35 -26.59 0.13
C ARG A 142 10.53 -25.08 0.17
N ILE A 143 10.63 -24.46 1.35
CA ILE A 143 10.92 -23.03 1.51
C ILE A 143 12.29 -22.72 0.93
N TYR A 144 13.35 -23.44 1.35
CA TYR A 144 14.70 -23.20 0.83
C TYR A 144 14.79 -23.45 -0.68
N SER A 145 14.19 -24.52 -1.19
CA SER A 145 14.13 -24.82 -2.63
C SER A 145 13.35 -23.75 -3.41
N TYR A 146 12.27 -23.20 -2.86
CA TYR A 146 11.52 -22.10 -3.46
C TYR A 146 12.35 -20.83 -3.51
N VAL A 147 12.97 -20.44 -2.38
CA VAL A 147 13.82 -19.25 -2.29
C VAL A 147 14.95 -19.33 -3.32
N ASP A 148 15.70 -20.43 -3.35
CA ASP A 148 16.81 -20.63 -4.29
C ASP A 148 16.35 -20.53 -5.76
N LYS A 149 15.29 -21.25 -6.13
CA LYS A 149 14.87 -21.37 -7.55
C LYS A 149 14.02 -20.21 -8.06
N LYS A 150 13.17 -19.64 -7.21
CA LYS A 150 12.16 -18.64 -7.60
C LYS A 150 12.53 -17.23 -7.21
N LEU A 151 13.25 -17.05 -6.10
CA LEU A 151 13.68 -15.72 -5.67
C LEU A 151 15.13 -15.46 -6.11
N GLU A 152 16.10 -16.23 -5.61
CA GLU A 152 17.53 -15.93 -5.81
C GLU A 152 17.94 -16.12 -7.27
N ASN A 153 17.65 -17.28 -7.85
CA ASN A 153 17.98 -17.59 -9.25
C ASN A 153 16.81 -17.35 -10.23
N GLY A 154 15.65 -16.95 -9.71
CA GLY A 154 14.46 -16.68 -10.52
C GLY A 154 14.47 -15.27 -11.12
N THR A 155 13.85 -15.11 -12.29
CA THR A 155 13.67 -13.81 -12.98
C THR A 155 12.21 -13.47 -13.25
N TYR A 156 11.28 -14.38 -12.94
CA TYR A 156 9.86 -14.23 -13.21
C TYR A 156 9.11 -13.69 -11.98
N PRO A 157 8.03 -12.90 -12.18
CA PRO A 157 7.16 -12.45 -11.10
C PRO A 157 6.62 -13.62 -10.25
N THR A 158 6.53 -13.41 -8.94
CA THR A 158 5.98 -14.39 -7.99
C THR A 158 4.44 -14.35 -7.97
N LYS A 159 3.81 -15.44 -7.54
CA LYS A 159 2.35 -15.46 -7.36
C LYS A 159 1.97 -14.95 -5.97
N ARG A 160 0.88 -14.20 -5.86
CA ARG A 160 0.39 -13.66 -4.58
C ARG A 160 0.30 -14.72 -3.47
N LEU A 161 -0.27 -15.89 -3.79
CA LEU A 161 -0.43 -16.97 -2.81
C LEU A 161 0.92 -17.50 -2.30
N GLU A 162 1.96 -17.50 -3.14
CA GLU A 162 3.30 -17.91 -2.72
C GLU A 162 3.88 -16.90 -1.73
N SER A 163 3.71 -15.59 -1.99
CA SER A 163 4.11 -14.53 -1.07
C SER A 163 3.33 -14.61 0.25
N PHE A 164 2.01 -14.81 0.22
CA PHE A 164 1.18 -14.97 1.41
C PHE A 164 1.74 -16.01 2.40
N PHE A 165 2.11 -17.19 1.88
CA PHE A 165 2.68 -18.26 2.71
C PHE A 165 4.12 -17.95 3.10
N LEU A 166 4.97 -17.60 2.13
CA LEU A 166 6.39 -17.40 2.37
C LEU A 166 6.64 -16.30 3.40
N THR A 167 5.94 -15.16 3.31
CA THR A 167 6.19 -14.03 4.21
C THR A 167 5.91 -14.38 5.66
N SER A 168 4.86 -15.18 5.90
CA SER A 168 4.49 -15.65 7.22
C SER A 168 5.46 -16.74 7.71
N HIS A 169 5.84 -17.69 6.85
CA HIS A 169 6.73 -18.80 7.20
C HIS A 169 8.14 -18.34 7.59
N LEU A 170 8.66 -17.31 6.93
CA LEU A 170 9.97 -16.73 7.26
C LEU A 170 10.04 -16.08 8.66
N LEU A 171 8.89 -15.84 9.28
CA LEU A 171 8.76 -15.22 10.61
C LEU A 171 8.18 -16.19 11.65
N ASP A 172 8.03 -17.46 11.28
CA ASP A 172 7.43 -18.47 12.15
C ASP A 172 8.50 -19.12 13.05
N PRO A 173 8.48 -18.87 14.37
CA PRO A 173 9.49 -19.41 15.29
C PRO A 173 9.45 -20.93 15.40
N LYS A 174 8.35 -21.60 15.01
CA LYS A 174 8.28 -23.06 15.00
C LYS A 174 8.95 -23.64 13.75
N LEU A 175 8.99 -22.92 12.63
CA LEU A 175 9.72 -23.35 11.42
C LEU A 175 11.19 -22.94 11.48
N LEU A 176 11.45 -21.68 11.83
CA LEU A 176 12.76 -21.06 11.92
C LEU A 176 12.97 -20.52 13.35
N PRO A 177 13.46 -21.36 14.29
CA PRO A 177 13.66 -20.96 15.68
C PRO A 177 14.61 -19.77 15.85
N GLU A 178 15.61 -19.67 14.96
CA GLU A 178 16.50 -18.53 14.87
C GLU A 178 16.12 -17.68 13.65
N LEU A 179 15.63 -16.46 13.91
CA LEU A 179 15.26 -15.52 12.87
C LEU A 179 16.52 -14.89 12.26
N ASP A 180 16.82 -15.24 11.00
CA ASP A 180 17.78 -14.49 10.19
C ASP A 180 17.10 -13.26 9.57
N VAL A 181 17.17 -12.14 10.28
CA VAL A 181 16.58 -10.87 9.87
C VAL A 181 17.13 -10.40 8.52
N ALA A 182 18.43 -10.57 8.28
CA ALA A 182 19.07 -10.09 7.06
C ALA A 182 18.58 -10.89 5.84
N TRP A 183 18.50 -12.21 6.00
CA TRP A 183 17.98 -13.09 4.97
C TRP A 183 16.49 -12.85 4.71
N THR A 184 15.67 -12.72 5.76
CA THR A 184 14.23 -12.44 5.61
C THR A 184 13.95 -11.15 4.85
N ILE A 185 14.61 -10.03 5.23
CA ILE A 185 14.46 -8.75 4.51
C ILE A 185 14.89 -8.90 3.05
N ARG A 186 16.01 -9.59 2.78
CA ARG A 186 16.48 -9.84 1.42
C ARG A 186 15.44 -10.57 0.58
N GLN A 187 14.74 -11.56 1.13
CA GLN A 187 13.69 -12.28 0.40
C GLN A 187 12.48 -11.39 0.12
N TYR A 188 12.10 -10.50 1.04
CA TYR A 188 11.04 -9.53 0.79
C TYR A 188 11.41 -8.52 -0.29
N ASP A 189 12.63 -7.98 -0.24
CA ASP A 189 13.15 -7.10 -1.30
C ASP A 189 13.20 -7.82 -2.65
N ARG A 190 13.52 -9.11 -2.66
CA ARG A 190 13.53 -9.91 -3.89
C ARG A 190 12.14 -10.11 -4.47
N ILE A 191 11.14 -10.40 -3.64
CA ILE A 191 9.72 -10.44 -4.05
C ILE A 191 9.32 -9.12 -4.67
N GLN A 192 9.65 -7.99 -4.03
CA GLN A 192 9.34 -6.67 -4.57
C GLN A 192 10.01 -6.44 -5.94
N ALA A 193 11.32 -6.71 -6.04
CA ALA A 193 12.09 -6.52 -7.26
C ALA A 193 11.53 -7.32 -8.45
N LEU A 194 11.14 -8.58 -8.23
CA LEU A 194 10.59 -9.45 -9.29
C LEU A 194 9.20 -9.00 -9.78
N ASN A 195 8.49 -8.19 -9.01
CA ASN A 195 7.14 -7.74 -9.34
C ASN A 195 7.07 -6.24 -9.70
N GLN A 196 8.19 -5.51 -9.81
CA GLN A 196 8.21 -4.07 -10.11
C GLN A 196 7.46 -3.68 -11.38
N GLY A 197 7.47 -4.53 -12.42
CA GLY A 197 6.77 -4.27 -13.68
C GLY A 197 5.26 -4.52 -13.66
N ARG A 198 4.65 -4.82 -12.50
CA ARG A 198 3.21 -5.09 -12.34
C ARG A 198 2.67 -4.37 -11.10
N PRO A 199 2.30 -3.09 -11.20
CA PRO A 199 1.94 -2.25 -10.05
C PRO A 199 0.88 -2.86 -9.13
N ASP A 200 -0.23 -3.36 -9.68
CA ASP A 200 -1.32 -3.96 -8.89
C ASP A 200 -0.84 -5.19 -8.11
N ALA A 201 -0.16 -6.12 -8.80
CA ALA A 201 0.36 -7.33 -8.18
C ALA A 201 1.44 -6.99 -7.13
N LEU A 202 2.28 -5.99 -7.39
CA LEU A 202 3.27 -5.51 -6.44
C LEU A 202 2.62 -4.94 -5.18
N ALA A 203 1.53 -4.18 -5.31
CA ALA A 203 0.76 -3.69 -4.17
C ALA A 203 0.21 -4.85 -3.32
N GLU A 204 -0.33 -5.90 -3.94
CA GLU A 204 -0.78 -7.10 -3.22
C GLU A 204 0.38 -7.77 -2.46
N HIS A 205 1.54 -7.95 -3.11
CA HIS A 205 2.73 -8.55 -2.47
C HIS A 205 3.23 -7.70 -1.30
N ARG A 206 3.27 -6.38 -1.46
CA ARG A 206 3.64 -5.45 -0.38
C ARG A 206 2.67 -5.57 0.79
N GLY A 207 1.35 -5.67 0.52
CA GLY A 207 0.35 -5.89 1.56
C GLY A 207 0.58 -7.19 2.35
N GLU A 208 0.92 -8.30 1.68
CA GLU A 208 1.25 -9.56 2.38
C GLU A 208 2.54 -9.48 3.19
N ILE A 209 3.54 -8.76 2.71
CA ILE A 209 4.78 -8.48 3.46
C ILE A 209 4.45 -7.63 4.68
N THR A 210 3.79 -6.48 4.50
CA THR A 210 3.41 -5.55 5.57
C THR A 210 2.61 -6.24 6.65
N ARG A 211 1.61 -7.05 6.26
CA ARG A 211 0.78 -7.84 7.18
C ARG A 211 1.63 -8.79 8.02
N ALA A 212 2.52 -9.56 7.40
CA ALA A 212 3.37 -10.52 8.09
C ALA A 212 4.34 -9.85 9.07
N VAL A 213 5.06 -8.81 8.63
CA VAL A 213 6.03 -8.11 9.50
C VAL A 213 5.36 -7.31 10.61
N THR A 214 4.17 -6.76 10.37
CA THR A 214 3.37 -6.08 11.40
C THR A 214 2.88 -7.08 12.44
N ALA A 215 2.34 -8.23 12.00
CA ALA A 215 1.91 -9.28 12.92
C ALA A 215 3.07 -9.82 13.76
N TRP A 216 4.26 -10.01 13.16
CA TRP A 216 5.46 -10.36 13.90
C TRP A 216 5.87 -9.28 14.91
N ALA A 217 5.86 -8.00 14.49
CA ALA A 217 6.22 -6.88 15.36
C ALA A 217 5.30 -6.80 16.59
N GLU A 218 3.99 -6.85 16.37
CA GLU A 218 2.98 -6.68 17.44
C GLU A 218 2.85 -7.90 18.34
N ASN A 219 2.98 -9.12 17.80
CA ASN A 219 2.75 -10.35 18.57
C ASN A 219 4.01 -10.99 19.13
N GLN A 220 5.19 -10.73 18.55
CA GLN A 220 6.43 -11.37 18.96
C GLN A 220 7.49 -10.38 19.44
N PHE A 221 7.79 -9.32 18.68
CA PHE A 221 8.92 -8.44 19.00
C PHE A 221 8.59 -7.43 20.11
N LEU A 222 7.58 -6.58 19.91
CA LEU A 222 7.25 -5.50 20.84
C LEU A 222 6.86 -5.99 22.24
N PRO A 223 6.09 -7.10 22.41
CA PRO A 223 5.77 -7.62 23.74
C PRO A 223 6.99 -8.03 24.59
N GLN A 224 8.17 -8.23 23.99
CA GLN A 224 9.39 -8.51 24.76
C GLN A 224 9.88 -7.29 25.53
N TYR A 225 9.61 -6.08 25.03
CA TYR A 225 10.14 -4.83 25.58
C TYR A 225 9.06 -3.89 26.14
N PHE A 226 7.82 -4.04 25.68
CA PHE A 226 6.70 -3.17 26.05
C PHE A 226 5.56 -3.99 26.67
N ASP A 227 4.88 -3.39 27.63
CA ASP A 227 3.54 -3.79 28.03
C ASP A 227 2.54 -3.23 27.01
N VAL A 228 1.74 -4.11 26.42
CA VAL A 228 0.81 -3.77 25.33
C VAL A 228 -0.62 -3.79 25.85
N GLN A 229 -1.33 -2.67 25.72
CA GLN A 229 -2.75 -2.57 26.02
C GLN A 229 -3.51 -2.23 24.75
N SER A 230 -4.53 -3.02 24.40
CA SER A 230 -5.39 -2.72 23.24
C SER A 230 -6.54 -1.83 23.68
N SER A 231 -6.68 -0.67 23.04
CA SER A 231 -7.79 0.24 23.29
C SER A 231 -9.11 -0.31 22.71
N ALA A 232 -10.24 0.28 23.11
CA ALA A 232 -11.56 -0.06 22.58
C ALA A 232 -11.67 0.08 21.05
N TYR A 233 -10.76 0.83 20.42
CA TYR A 233 -10.67 1.02 18.97
C TYR A 233 -9.57 0.15 18.32
N ARG A 234 -9.13 -0.93 18.99
CA ARG A 234 -8.07 -1.85 18.53
C ARG A 234 -6.74 -1.18 18.22
N THR A 235 -6.46 -0.04 18.85
CA THR A 235 -5.16 0.63 18.77
C THR A 235 -4.32 0.19 19.97
N ASN A 236 -3.10 -0.28 19.72
CA ASN A 236 -2.20 -0.70 20.79
C ASN A 236 -1.49 0.49 21.42
N GLU A 237 -1.56 0.59 22.73
CA GLU A 237 -0.76 1.49 23.56
C GLU A 237 0.41 0.70 24.16
N TYR A 238 1.60 1.29 24.07
CA TYR A 238 2.86 0.64 24.45
C TYR A 238 3.50 1.39 25.61
N SER A 239 3.77 0.68 26.71
CA SER A 239 4.50 1.21 27.86
C SER A 239 5.82 0.44 28.03
N LEU A 240 6.95 1.15 28.08
CA LEU A 240 8.26 0.50 28.17
C LEU A 240 8.41 -0.26 29.49
N LYS A 241 8.81 -1.54 29.42
CA LYS A 241 9.10 -2.34 30.61
C LYS A 241 10.32 -1.78 31.34
N THR A 242 10.31 -1.87 32.68
CA THR A 242 11.41 -1.33 33.51
C THR A 242 12.73 -2.01 33.16
N GLY A 243 13.74 -1.24 32.73
CA GLY A 243 15.06 -1.75 32.35
C GLY A 243 15.15 -2.34 30.94
N ALA A 244 14.10 -2.24 30.12
CA ALA A 244 14.13 -2.69 28.73
C ALA A 244 15.02 -1.76 27.88
N THR A 245 16.23 -2.23 27.58
CA THR A 245 17.13 -1.64 26.59
C THR A 245 17.54 -2.72 25.61
N LEU A 246 17.80 -2.35 24.34
CA LEU A 246 18.41 -3.31 23.40
C LEU A 246 19.69 -3.84 24.02
N GLN A 247 19.72 -5.14 24.33
CA GLN A 247 20.98 -5.84 24.50
C GLN A 247 21.60 -5.91 23.11
N LEU A 248 22.35 -4.86 22.75
CA LEU A 248 23.26 -4.94 21.63
C LEU A 248 24.21 -6.09 21.97
N ASN A 249 24.17 -7.17 21.18
CA ASN A 249 25.20 -8.20 21.20
C ASN A 249 26.50 -7.56 20.70
N ILE A 250 27.14 -6.76 21.56
CA ILE A 250 28.49 -6.29 21.36
C ILE A 250 29.36 -7.44 21.85
N ASP A 251 29.71 -8.35 20.95
CA ASP A 251 30.87 -9.20 21.14
C ASP A 251 32.10 -8.29 21.22
N THR A 252 32.37 -7.84 22.44
CA THR A 252 33.63 -7.23 22.83
C THR A 252 34.67 -8.34 22.87
N GLN A 253 35.21 -8.71 21.71
CA GLN A 253 36.55 -9.30 21.69
C GLN A 253 37.56 -8.18 21.94
N THR A 254 37.75 -7.92 23.23
CA THR A 254 39.01 -7.42 23.76
C THR A 254 40.08 -8.47 23.48
N GLY A 255 40.84 -8.26 22.42
CA GLY A 255 41.97 -9.11 22.06
C GLY A 255 42.84 -8.35 21.07
N GLN A 256 43.91 -7.74 21.59
CA GLN A 256 45.00 -7.21 20.81
C GLN A 256 45.48 -8.29 19.83
N HIS A 257 45.50 -8.01 18.53
CA HIS A 257 46.67 -8.19 17.66
C HIS A 257 46.33 -7.63 16.28
N SER A 258 47.26 -6.84 15.76
CA SER A 258 47.33 -6.29 14.43
C SER A 258 47.34 -7.39 13.38
N ASP A 259 46.41 -7.36 12.44
CA ASP A 259 46.69 -7.62 11.03
C ASP A 259 45.62 -6.95 10.17
N GLU A 260 46.08 -6.04 9.31
CA GLU A 260 45.30 -5.48 8.22
C GLU A 260 45.09 -6.58 7.19
N HIS A 261 43.83 -6.81 6.84
CA HIS A 261 43.25 -7.60 5.75
C HIS A 261 42.25 -8.64 6.29
N VAL A 262 41.01 -8.54 5.77
CA VAL A 262 39.78 -9.23 6.21
C VAL A 262 39.03 -8.56 7.37
N LYS A 263 38.48 -7.36 7.14
CA LYS A 263 37.28 -6.87 7.83
C LYS A 263 36.18 -6.56 6.80
N GLN A 264 35.60 -7.59 6.20
CA GLN A 264 34.21 -7.51 5.79
C GLN A 264 33.38 -7.61 7.08
N GLN A 265 32.74 -6.50 7.43
CA GLN A 265 31.84 -6.34 8.55
C GLN A 265 30.73 -7.41 8.51
N LYS A 266 30.81 -8.43 9.37
CA LYS A 266 29.61 -9.13 9.86
C LYS A 266 28.88 -8.18 10.82
N SER A 267 28.19 -7.19 10.28
CA SER A 267 27.17 -6.45 11.03
C SER A 267 25.90 -7.30 10.99
N GLY A 268 25.73 -8.22 11.94
CA GLY A 268 24.53 -9.05 12.00
C GLY A 268 23.29 -8.17 12.18
N SER A 269 22.37 -8.19 11.21
CA SER A 269 21.08 -7.49 11.30
C SER A 269 20.35 -7.94 12.56
N GLN A 270 19.86 -6.98 13.34
CA GLN A 270 19.19 -7.23 14.61
C GLN A 270 17.68 -7.30 14.40
N PRO A 271 16.89 -7.92 15.30
CA PRO A 271 15.43 -7.93 15.19
C PRO A 271 14.80 -6.53 15.01
N ILE A 272 15.41 -5.50 15.60
CA ILE A 272 14.96 -4.12 15.40
C ILE A 272 15.03 -3.65 13.94
N ASP A 273 15.94 -4.19 13.12
CA ASP A 273 16.01 -3.86 11.70
C ASP A 273 14.75 -4.32 10.94
N LEU A 274 14.13 -5.43 11.37
CA LEU A 274 12.86 -5.88 10.82
C LEU A 274 11.69 -4.99 11.28
N LEU A 275 11.72 -4.48 12.52
CA LEU A 275 10.74 -3.47 12.97
C LEU A 275 10.86 -2.18 12.14
N LEU A 276 12.09 -1.73 11.85
CA LEU A 276 12.33 -0.56 11.01
C LEU A 276 11.88 -0.81 9.56
N TYR A 277 12.13 -2.01 9.04
CA TYR A 277 11.61 -2.42 7.73
C TYR A 277 10.08 -2.36 7.69
N ALA A 278 9.40 -2.89 8.71
CA ALA A 278 7.94 -2.81 8.84
C ALA A 278 7.45 -1.37 8.84
N ALA A 279 8.10 -0.49 9.60
CA ALA A 279 7.77 0.94 9.64
C ALA A 279 7.87 1.59 8.25
N VAL A 280 8.94 1.31 7.50
CA VAL A 280 9.14 1.83 6.14
C VAL A 280 8.09 1.30 5.17
N MET A 281 7.76 0.00 5.24
CA MET A 281 6.71 -0.60 4.40
C MET A 281 5.37 0.09 4.62
N ILE A 282 5.00 0.33 5.89
CA ILE A 282 3.76 1.02 6.24
C ILE A 282 3.78 2.46 5.74
N LEU A 283 4.84 3.22 6.04
CA LEU A 283 4.88 4.64 5.74
C LEU A 283 4.92 4.93 4.24
N ARG A 284 5.55 4.06 3.45
CA ARG A 284 5.71 4.25 2.00
C ARG A 284 4.58 3.69 1.16
N PHE A 285 3.96 2.59 1.59
CA PHE A 285 3.08 1.81 0.69
C PHE A 285 1.67 1.59 1.23
N GLU A 286 1.41 1.88 2.50
CA GLU A 286 0.06 1.74 3.05
C GLU A 286 -0.74 3.05 2.99
N PRO A 287 -2.08 2.96 2.97
CA PRO A 287 -2.96 4.14 3.00
C PRO A 287 -2.71 5.09 4.18
N SER A 288 -3.18 6.33 4.07
CA SER A 288 -2.92 7.39 5.05
C SER A 288 -3.34 7.03 6.48
N TYR A 289 -4.42 6.26 6.66
CA TYR A 289 -4.89 5.81 7.97
C TYR A 289 -3.94 4.80 8.66
N SER A 290 -3.09 4.11 7.91
CA SER A 290 -2.09 3.16 8.45
C SER A 290 -0.79 3.85 8.86
N LYS A 291 -0.48 5.02 8.28
CA LYS A 291 0.78 5.74 8.50
C LYS A 291 1.09 6.05 9.98
N PRO A 292 0.13 6.42 10.85
CA PRO A 292 0.39 6.58 12.27
C PRO A 292 1.05 5.35 12.92
N LYS A 293 0.68 4.13 12.52
CA LYS A 293 1.31 2.89 13.03
C LYS A 293 2.79 2.81 12.67
N GLY A 294 3.14 3.14 11.42
CA GLY A 294 4.53 3.18 10.98
C GLY A 294 5.36 4.21 11.75
N VAL A 295 4.79 5.38 12.06
CA VAL A 295 5.42 6.38 12.95
C VAL A 295 5.63 5.80 14.34
N THR A 296 4.60 5.19 14.93
CA THR A 296 4.70 4.54 16.25
C THR A 296 5.84 3.52 16.28
N PHE A 297 6.01 2.70 15.25
CA PHE A 297 7.12 1.73 15.21
C PHE A 297 8.51 2.41 15.22
N LEU A 298 8.69 3.52 14.52
CA LEU A 298 9.93 4.31 14.59
C LEU A 298 10.14 4.92 15.98
N GLU A 299 9.07 5.44 16.60
CA GLU A 299 9.13 6.01 17.95
C GLU A 299 9.49 4.96 19.00
N LEU A 300 8.88 3.77 18.95
CA LEU A 300 9.20 2.66 19.83
C LEU A 300 10.64 2.20 19.63
N ALA A 301 11.09 2.05 18.38
CA ALA A 301 12.48 1.72 18.09
C ALA A 301 13.45 2.78 18.64
N LYS A 302 13.10 4.06 18.57
CA LYS A 302 13.86 5.16 19.17
C LYS A 302 13.89 5.07 20.69
N GLN A 303 12.76 4.78 21.35
CA GLN A 303 12.69 4.58 22.80
C GLN A 303 13.58 3.42 23.28
N LEU A 304 13.72 2.38 22.45
CA LEU A 304 14.65 1.27 22.70
C LEU A 304 16.13 1.63 22.46
N GLY A 305 16.44 2.84 22.00
CA GLY A 305 17.80 3.34 21.77
C GLY A 305 18.29 3.23 20.33
N SER A 306 17.40 2.98 19.35
CA SER A 306 17.80 2.88 17.94
C SER A 306 18.16 4.24 17.34
N ARG A 307 19.47 4.47 17.15
CA ARG A 307 19.98 5.62 16.38
C ARG A 307 19.54 5.57 14.92
N ARG A 308 19.28 4.38 14.36
CA ARG A 308 18.78 4.22 12.99
C ARG A 308 17.34 4.74 12.88
N ALA A 309 16.48 4.48 13.86
CA ALA A 309 15.13 5.04 13.91
C ALA A 309 15.16 6.57 13.96
N GLU A 310 16.01 7.14 14.82
CA GLU A 310 16.16 8.60 14.92
C GLU A 310 16.63 9.25 13.61
N ARG A 311 17.57 8.61 12.92
CA ARG A 311 17.98 9.03 11.56
C ARG A 311 16.85 8.88 10.55
N MET A 312 16.09 7.78 10.55
CA MET A 312 14.92 7.63 9.66
C MET A 312 13.89 8.76 9.82
N MET A 313 13.68 9.22 11.04
CA MET A 313 12.77 10.33 11.33
C MET A 313 13.27 11.70 10.82
N THR A 314 14.57 11.85 10.56
CA THR A 314 15.20 13.16 10.26
C THR A 314 15.90 13.22 8.90
N GLU A 315 16.70 12.20 8.58
CA GLU A 315 17.52 12.04 7.37
C GLU A 315 16.93 11.00 6.38
N GLY A 316 15.92 10.21 6.77
CA GLY A 316 15.36 9.16 5.92
C GLY A 316 16.07 7.80 6.05
N SER A 317 15.82 6.88 5.12
CA SER A 317 16.17 5.46 5.25
C SER A 317 17.68 5.18 5.26
N GLY A 318 18.47 6.13 4.74
CA GLY A 318 19.89 5.97 4.45
C GLY A 318 20.18 5.38 3.06
N THR A 319 19.16 5.21 2.21
CA THR A 319 19.31 4.75 0.82
C THR A 319 20.04 5.77 -0.04
N TYR A 320 19.80 7.05 0.19
CA TYR A 320 20.37 8.16 -0.59
C TYR A 320 21.61 8.74 0.13
N ALA A 321 22.56 9.25 -0.66
CA ALA A 321 23.73 9.92 -0.10
C ALA A 321 23.31 11.19 0.66
N LYS A 322 24.04 11.55 1.73
CA LYS A 322 23.70 12.72 2.56
C LYS A 322 23.64 14.02 1.76
N ASP A 323 24.55 14.17 0.79
CA ASP A 323 24.63 15.35 -0.06
C ASP A 323 23.49 15.38 -1.10
N ASP A 324 22.93 14.22 -1.46
CA ASP A 324 21.78 14.13 -2.38
C ASP A 324 20.47 14.55 -1.68
N ILE A 325 20.33 14.27 -0.38
CA ILE A 325 19.11 14.58 0.38
C ILE A 325 19.16 15.90 1.13
N HIS A 326 20.30 16.60 1.15
CA HIS A 326 20.44 17.89 1.82
C HIS A 326 21.34 18.83 1.02
N VAL A 327 20.70 19.76 0.32
CA VAL A 327 21.38 20.83 -0.42
C VAL A 327 21.16 22.14 0.31
N LYS A 328 22.24 22.88 0.59
CA LYS A 328 22.17 24.19 1.24
C LYS A 328 23.09 25.18 0.55
N THR A 329 22.51 26.26 0.05
CA THR A 329 23.20 27.35 -0.63
C THR A 329 22.80 28.70 -0.03
N GLU A 330 23.27 29.81 -0.58
CA GLU A 330 22.85 31.14 -0.14
C GLU A 330 21.38 31.40 -0.55
N GLU A 331 20.97 30.83 -1.68
CA GLU A 331 19.68 31.00 -2.33
C GLU A 331 18.57 30.12 -1.70
N LEU A 332 18.91 28.91 -1.25
CA LEU A 332 17.92 27.97 -0.70
C LEU A 332 18.49 26.92 0.28
N GLU A 333 17.57 26.15 0.87
CA GLU A 333 17.87 24.89 1.56
C GLU A 333 16.82 23.84 1.20
N CYS A 334 17.25 22.70 0.65
CA CYS A 334 16.42 21.54 0.35
C CYS A 334 16.78 20.38 1.29
N LYS A 335 15.77 19.67 1.77
CA LYS A 335 15.90 18.41 2.51
C LYS A 335 14.90 17.38 2.01
N ALA A 336 15.32 16.14 1.84
CA ALA A 336 14.43 15.03 1.48
C ALA A 336 14.45 13.93 2.53
N ASN A 337 13.30 13.29 2.71
CA ASN A 337 13.14 12.10 3.54
C ASN A 337 12.23 11.11 2.81
N ASP A 338 12.82 10.01 2.34
CA ASP A 338 12.18 8.98 1.53
C ASP A 338 11.25 8.06 2.36
N VAL A 339 11.44 8.00 3.67
CA VAL A 339 10.55 7.23 4.57
C VAL A 339 9.17 7.89 4.64
N PHE A 340 9.11 9.22 4.63
CA PHE A 340 7.86 9.99 4.68
C PHE A 340 7.44 10.55 3.33
N ALA A 341 8.14 10.21 2.24
CA ALA A 341 7.99 10.82 0.93
C ALA A 341 7.88 12.37 1.03
N LEU A 342 8.78 12.99 1.80
CA LEU A 342 8.71 14.41 2.15
C LEU A 342 9.92 15.16 1.61
N MET A 343 9.66 16.25 0.88
CA MET A 343 10.66 17.22 0.49
C MET A 343 10.39 18.54 1.21
N THR A 344 11.35 19.05 1.97
CA THR A 344 11.29 20.38 2.58
C THR A 344 12.14 21.33 1.77
N ILE A 345 11.52 22.38 1.22
CA ILE A 345 12.19 23.37 0.38
C ILE A 345 12.05 24.72 1.04
N HIS A 346 13.18 25.36 1.36
CA HIS A 346 13.22 26.73 1.85
C HIS A 346 13.89 27.63 0.83
N ILE A 347 13.08 28.42 0.14
CA ILE A 347 13.55 29.50 -0.73
C ILE A 347 13.96 30.68 0.16
N ARG A 348 15.23 31.08 0.10
CA ARG A 348 15.79 32.21 0.88
C ARG A 348 15.84 33.48 0.04
N LYS A 349 16.16 33.33 -1.26
CA LYS A 349 16.12 34.39 -2.26
C LYS A 349 15.12 34.02 -3.35
N GLU A 350 14.16 34.91 -3.62
CA GLU A 350 13.10 34.71 -4.61
C GLU A 350 13.61 35.06 -6.02
N GLU A 351 14.48 34.19 -6.56
CA GLU A 351 15.12 34.35 -7.87
C GLU A 351 15.18 33.02 -8.63
N SER A 352 15.29 33.06 -9.96
CA SER A 352 15.20 31.86 -10.80
C SER A 352 16.25 30.80 -10.44
N CYS A 353 17.45 31.21 -10.04
CA CYS A 353 18.51 30.29 -9.61
C CYS A 353 18.09 29.42 -8.41
N ALA A 354 17.32 29.96 -7.45
CA ALA A 354 16.84 29.20 -6.30
C ALA A 354 15.85 28.09 -6.71
N TYR A 355 14.92 28.42 -7.61
CA TYR A 355 13.95 27.47 -8.14
C TYR A 355 14.58 26.45 -9.07
N GLN A 356 15.59 26.84 -9.87
CA GLN A 356 16.38 25.93 -10.70
C GLN A 356 17.06 24.86 -9.84
N GLN A 357 17.79 25.27 -8.80
CA GLN A 357 18.47 24.34 -7.89
C GLN A 357 17.47 23.40 -7.19
N ALA A 358 16.30 23.91 -6.78
CA ALA A 358 15.25 23.09 -6.18
C ALA A 358 14.67 22.07 -7.18
N LEU A 359 14.41 22.46 -8.42
CA LEU A 359 13.94 21.53 -9.47
C LEU A 359 14.99 20.47 -9.78
N THR A 360 16.26 20.84 -9.93
CA THR A 360 17.36 19.90 -10.14
C THR A 360 17.46 18.90 -8.99
N PHE A 361 17.31 19.36 -7.74
CA PHE A 361 17.26 18.48 -6.56
C PHE A 361 16.13 17.46 -6.65
N ILE A 362 14.91 17.90 -6.99
CA ILE A 362 13.74 17.00 -7.13
C ILE A 362 13.98 15.97 -8.25
N ILE A 363 14.38 16.43 -9.43
CA ILE A 363 14.62 15.57 -10.60
C ILE A 363 15.69 14.53 -10.30
N HIS A 364 16.80 14.94 -9.69
CA HIS A 364 17.90 14.04 -9.31
C HIS A 364 17.42 12.92 -8.40
N LEU A 365 16.64 13.26 -7.36
CA LEU A 365 16.08 12.27 -6.44
C LEU A 365 15.08 11.34 -7.12
N LEU A 366 14.19 11.86 -7.98
CA LEU A 366 13.23 11.03 -8.72
C LEU A 366 13.93 10.03 -9.64
N LYS A 367 14.99 10.46 -10.36
CA LYS A 367 15.83 9.57 -11.19
C LYS A 367 16.55 8.49 -10.39
N GLN A 368 16.81 8.74 -9.10
CA GLN A 368 17.34 7.76 -8.16
C GLN A 368 16.25 6.90 -7.49
N GLY A 369 14.99 7.03 -7.90
CA GLY A 369 13.87 6.22 -7.41
C GLY A 369 13.23 6.73 -6.11
N PHE A 370 13.35 8.03 -5.80
CA PHE A 370 12.61 8.64 -4.68
C PHE A 370 11.10 8.43 -4.87
N PRO A 371 10.32 8.19 -3.79
CA PRO A 371 8.88 7.98 -3.91
C PRO A 371 8.19 9.08 -4.72
N LYS A 372 7.41 8.71 -5.74
CA LYS A 372 6.75 9.68 -6.61
C LYS A 372 5.55 10.35 -5.95
N GLY A 373 4.80 9.64 -5.09
CA GLY A 373 3.76 10.22 -4.24
C GLY A 373 4.25 11.16 -3.13
N TYR A 374 5.34 11.90 -3.35
CA TYR A 374 5.90 12.79 -2.36
C TYR A 374 5.03 14.02 -2.10
N LYS A 375 5.34 14.76 -1.04
CA LYS A 375 4.80 16.10 -0.81
C LYS A 375 5.91 17.11 -0.53
N ILE A 376 5.65 18.36 -0.90
CA ILE A 376 6.54 19.47 -0.60
C ILE A 376 6.03 20.23 0.62
N LYS A 377 6.92 20.47 1.60
CA LYS A 377 6.76 21.49 2.63
C LYS A 377 7.58 22.71 2.23
N LEU A 378 6.90 23.77 1.80
CA LEU A 378 7.54 24.94 1.19
C LEU A 378 7.62 26.09 2.19
N LYS A 379 8.80 26.69 2.32
CA LYS A 379 9.01 27.98 2.99
C LYS A 379 9.54 28.99 1.97
N SER A 380 8.64 29.83 1.48
CA SER A 380 8.89 30.89 0.48
C SER A 380 8.14 32.16 0.90
N ALA A 381 8.65 33.33 0.51
CA ALA A 381 7.98 34.61 0.74
C ALA A 381 6.83 34.84 -0.26
N VAL A 382 6.92 34.23 -1.44
CA VAL A 382 5.93 34.37 -2.51
C VAL A 382 4.82 33.33 -2.36
N LYS A 383 3.58 33.79 -2.54
CA LYS A 383 2.37 32.97 -2.43
C LYS A 383 1.52 33.08 -3.68
N GLN A 384 1.95 32.43 -4.76
CA GLN A 384 1.14 32.29 -5.96
C GLN A 384 0.67 30.86 -6.20
N TYR A 385 -0.35 30.76 -7.04
CA TYR A 385 -1.02 29.52 -7.42
C TYR A 385 -1.39 29.64 -8.89
N LEU A 386 -1.51 28.51 -9.58
CA LEU A 386 -1.97 28.49 -10.96
C LEU A 386 -3.37 29.12 -11.06
N PRO A 387 -3.69 29.82 -12.17
CA PRO A 387 -4.99 30.45 -12.37
C PRO A 387 -6.09 29.43 -12.73
N ILE A 388 -6.16 28.31 -12.00
CA ILE A 388 -7.09 27.21 -12.21
C ILE A 388 -8.01 27.08 -10.99
N LYS A 389 -9.31 27.29 -11.19
CA LYS A 389 -10.29 27.27 -10.12
C LYS A 389 -10.56 25.84 -9.64
N GLY A 390 -10.51 25.62 -8.33
CA GLY A 390 -10.88 24.33 -7.70
C GLY A 390 -9.70 23.45 -7.28
N LEU A 391 -8.47 23.79 -7.68
CA LEU A 391 -7.27 23.10 -7.18
C LEU A 391 -7.08 23.34 -5.68
N ALA A 392 -6.52 22.35 -4.98
CA ALA A 392 -6.05 22.53 -3.61
C ALA A 392 -4.94 23.59 -3.55
N LYS A 393 -4.94 24.40 -2.50
CA LYS A 393 -3.89 25.39 -2.23
C LYS A 393 -2.84 24.78 -1.31
N SER A 394 -2.04 23.87 -1.85
CA SER A 394 -0.97 23.19 -1.11
C SER A 394 0.40 23.85 -1.32
N ASP A 395 1.37 23.44 -0.51
CA ASP A 395 2.75 23.90 -0.64
C ASP A 395 3.41 23.36 -1.92
N THR A 396 3.06 22.15 -2.37
CA THR A 396 3.52 21.60 -3.66
C THR A 396 2.99 22.41 -4.84
N HIS A 397 1.69 22.73 -4.82
CA HIS A 397 1.10 23.62 -5.83
C HIS A 397 1.82 24.97 -5.86
N ARG A 398 2.04 25.58 -4.69
CA ARG A 398 2.73 26.87 -4.58
C ARG A 398 4.16 26.81 -5.11
N PHE A 399 4.90 25.74 -4.86
CA PHE A 399 6.27 25.59 -5.36
C PHE A 399 6.31 25.62 -6.89
N PHE A 400 5.51 24.80 -7.56
CA PHE A 400 5.50 24.74 -9.02
C PHE A 400 4.91 26.00 -9.65
N ALA A 401 3.87 26.59 -9.05
CA ALA A 401 3.37 27.89 -9.49
C ALA A 401 4.44 28.98 -9.36
N ASN A 402 5.26 28.95 -8.30
CA ASN A 402 6.35 29.90 -8.16
C ASN A 402 7.48 29.69 -9.18
N ALA A 403 7.86 28.45 -9.46
CA ALA A 403 8.88 28.17 -10.46
C ALA A 403 8.44 28.58 -11.88
N LEU A 404 7.13 28.49 -12.17
CA LEU A 404 6.57 28.82 -13.50
C LEU A 404 6.71 30.31 -13.87
N GLU A 405 6.86 31.22 -12.90
CA GLU A 405 7.05 32.66 -13.15
C GLU A 405 8.38 32.99 -13.86
N TYR A 406 9.30 32.03 -13.94
CA TYR A 406 10.60 32.19 -14.59
C TYR A 406 10.64 31.42 -15.91
N PRO A 407 10.47 32.08 -17.08
CA PRO A 407 10.43 31.42 -18.39
C PRO A 407 11.64 30.54 -18.71
N GLU A 408 12.81 30.92 -18.22
CA GLU A 408 14.05 30.14 -18.38
C GLU A 408 14.00 28.77 -17.69
N LEU A 409 13.08 28.56 -16.75
CA LEU A 409 12.90 27.28 -16.04
C LEU A 409 11.86 26.36 -16.71
N HIS A 410 11.13 26.83 -17.71
CA HIS A 410 10.06 26.04 -18.32
C HIS A 410 10.54 24.70 -18.92
N PRO A 411 11.70 24.62 -19.62
CA PRO A 411 12.24 23.33 -20.06
C PRO A 411 12.56 22.37 -18.90
N LEU A 412 13.04 22.90 -17.77
CA LEU A 412 13.34 22.10 -16.57
C LEU A 412 12.07 21.64 -15.86
N LEU A 413 10.99 22.43 -15.89
CA LEU A 413 9.67 22.03 -15.41
C LEU A 413 9.07 20.92 -16.28
N GLU A 414 9.28 20.95 -17.60
CA GLU A 414 8.88 19.85 -18.48
C GLU A 414 9.69 18.58 -18.18
N GLU A 415 11.01 18.68 -18.03
CA GLU A 415 11.85 17.54 -17.63
C GLU A 415 11.36 16.93 -16.31
N TYR A 416 11.10 17.79 -15.32
CA TYR A 416 10.50 17.37 -14.06
C TYR A 416 9.16 16.64 -14.26
N ALA A 417 8.24 17.22 -15.03
CA ALA A 417 6.92 16.64 -15.23
C ALA A 417 7.03 15.23 -15.86
N ARG A 418 7.88 15.07 -16.87
CA ARG A 418 8.10 13.78 -17.53
C ARG A 418 8.71 12.73 -16.60
N GLU A 419 9.58 13.14 -15.69
CA GLU A 419 10.14 12.24 -14.68
C GLU A 419 9.11 11.87 -13.60
N ALA A 420 8.27 12.82 -13.20
CA ALA A 420 7.34 12.66 -12.09
C ALA A 420 6.07 11.89 -12.45
N ILE A 421 5.52 12.10 -13.66
CA ILE A 421 4.27 11.49 -14.11
C ILE A 421 4.35 9.95 -13.98
N GLN A 422 3.37 9.38 -13.31
CA GLN A 422 3.21 7.94 -13.15
C GLN A 422 1.77 7.63 -12.73
N GLU A 423 1.09 6.80 -13.51
CA GLU A 423 -0.24 6.29 -13.20
C GLU A 423 -0.30 5.70 -11.76
N PHE A 424 -1.40 5.93 -11.06
CA PHE A 424 -1.68 5.51 -9.67
C PHE A 424 -0.82 6.14 -8.56
N GLU A 425 0.10 7.06 -8.87
CA GLU A 425 0.82 7.86 -7.87
C GLU A 425 0.15 9.22 -7.67
N PHE A 426 0.13 9.73 -6.45
CA PHE A 426 -0.52 11.00 -6.09
C PHE A 426 0.29 11.80 -5.09
N TYR A 427 0.30 13.14 -5.20
CA TYR A 427 0.91 13.98 -4.17
C TYR A 427 0.21 13.81 -2.81
N GLU A 428 1.00 13.65 -1.76
CA GLU A 428 0.51 13.37 -0.39
C GLU A 428 0.11 14.60 0.45
N ASP A 429 0.06 15.79 -0.15
CA ASP A 429 -0.38 17.01 0.54
C ASP A 429 -1.88 17.28 0.42
N THR A 430 -2.62 16.41 -0.30
CA THR A 430 -4.07 16.51 -0.50
C THR A 430 -4.72 15.13 -0.44
N GLU A 431 -6.03 15.07 -0.22
CA GLU A 431 -6.79 13.82 -0.19
C GLU A 431 -8.09 13.97 -1.02
N GLY A 432 -8.62 12.84 -1.50
CA GLY A 432 -9.89 12.75 -2.22
C GLY A 432 -9.89 13.46 -3.57
N GLU A 433 -11.00 14.12 -3.91
CA GLU A 433 -11.25 14.74 -5.23
C GLU A 433 -10.24 15.83 -5.66
N LYS A 434 -9.41 16.30 -4.73
CA LYS A 434 -8.38 17.32 -4.99
C LYS A 434 -6.98 16.73 -5.17
N SER A 435 -6.84 15.42 -4.97
CA SER A 435 -5.62 14.69 -5.23
C SER A 435 -5.23 14.80 -6.69
N CYS A 436 -3.93 14.90 -6.96
CA CYS A 436 -3.42 14.92 -8.31
C CYS A 436 -2.07 14.21 -8.42
N MET A 437 -1.82 13.66 -9.60
CA MET A 437 -0.61 12.92 -9.92
C MET A 437 0.63 13.82 -9.82
N PRO A 438 1.79 13.27 -9.43
CA PRO A 438 3.06 13.97 -9.57
C PRO A 438 3.24 14.48 -11.01
N GLY A 439 3.69 15.73 -11.15
CA GLY A 439 3.76 16.43 -12.44
C GLY A 439 2.54 17.29 -12.82
N SER A 440 1.34 17.09 -12.22
CA SER A 440 0.13 17.83 -12.62
C SER A 440 0.31 19.35 -12.63
N TYR A 441 0.85 19.94 -11.56
CA TYR A 441 1.02 21.39 -11.48
C TYR A 441 2.00 21.95 -12.53
N ALA A 442 3.08 21.23 -12.83
CA ALA A 442 4.03 21.64 -13.86
C ALA A 442 3.38 21.55 -15.25
N THR A 443 2.75 20.42 -15.58
CA THR A 443 2.05 20.23 -16.86
C THR A 443 0.94 21.25 -17.07
N PHE A 444 0.11 21.49 -16.05
CA PHE A 444 -0.98 22.44 -16.14
C PHE A 444 -0.48 23.87 -16.28
N GLY A 445 0.56 24.23 -15.53
CA GLY A 445 1.21 25.53 -15.66
C GLY A 445 1.71 25.75 -17.08
N LEU A 446 2.54 24.84 -17.58
CA LEU A 446 3.14 24.91 -18.91
C LEU A 446 2.10 24.92 -20.04
N GLY A 447 1.06 24.09 -19.94
CA GLY A 447 -0.04 24.06 -20.92
C GLY A 447 -0.85 25.37 -20.99
N LEU A 448 -0.84 26.18 -19.92
CA LEU A 448 -1.45 27.52 -19.92
C LEU A 448 -0.51 28.63 -20.41
N VAL A 449 0.79 28.35 -20.55
CA VAL A 449 1.80 29.32 -20.95
C VAL A 449 1.95 29.36 -22.48
N ASP A 450 2.23 28.23 -23.12
CA ASP A 450 2.64 28.20 -24.54
C ASP A 450 2.24 26.89 -25.24
N GLU A 451 2.00 26.95 -26.55
CA GLU A 451 1.61 25.80 -27.37
C GLU A 451 2.71 24.74 -27.52
N GLN A 452 3.98 25.10 -27.33
CA GLN A 452 5.09 24.13 -27.37
C GLN A 452 4.97 23.02 -26.31
N TYR A 453 4.20 23.26 -25.23
CA TYR A 453 3.99 22.29 -24.14
C TYR A 453 2.72 21.47 -24.29
N PHE A 454 1.94 21.63 -25.35
CA PHE A 454 0.76 20.80 -25.62
C PHE A 454 1.07 19.29 -25.71
N PRO A 455 2.21 18.85 -26.28
CA PRO A 455 2.60 17.44 -26.23
C PRO A 455 2.81 16.90 -24.81
N LEU A 456 3.21 17.75 -23.85
CA LEU A 456 3.28 17.35 -22.43
C LEU A 456 1.89 17.16 -21.83
N VAL A 457 0.92 18.01 -22.21
CA VAL A 457 -0.49 17.85 -21.81
C VAL A 457 -1.05 16.54 -22.35
N GLU A 458 -0.80 16.22 -23.61
CA GLU A 458 -1.21 14.95 -24.23
C GLU A 458 -0.60 13.75 -23.50
N TYR A 459 0.71 13.79 -23.23
CA TYR A 459 1.40 12.75 -22.46
C TYR A 459 0.78 12.57 -21.07
N TYR A 460 0.58 13.66 -20.33
CA TYR A 460 -0.05 13.62 -19.01
C TYR A 460 -1.45 13.01 -19.06
N MET A 461 -2.30 13.41 -20.01
CA MET A 461 -3.66 12.87 -20.14
C MET A 461 -3.67 11.40 -20.58
N GLY A 462 -2.60 10.90 -21.20
CA GLY A 462 -2.42 9.48 -21.44
C GLY A 462 -2.41 8.65 -20.15
N GLU A 463 -1.76 9.19 -19.11
CA GLU A 463 -1.50 8.53 -17.82
C GLU A 463 -2.53 8.89 -16.73
N VAL A 464 -3.49 9.78 -17.02
CA VAL A 464 -4.55 10.12 -16.06
C VAL A 464 -5.49 8.94 -15.89
N ASP A 465 -5.54 8.45 -14.66
CA ASP A 465 -6.64 7.64 -14.15
C ASP A 465 -7.83 8.54 -13.79
N ASP A 466 -8.78 8.61 -14.73
CA ASP A 466 -9.97 9.43 -14.62
C ASP A 466 -11.05 8.84 -13.67
N GLU A 467 -10.84 7.64 -13.11
CA GLU A 467 -11.69 7.08 -12.06
C GLU A 467 -11.31 7.63 -10.68
N HIS A 468 -10.01 7.84 -10.43
CA HIS A 468 -9.49 8.24 -9.12
C HIS A 468 -9.06 9.72 -9.07
N GLN A 469 -8.90 10.39 -10.21
CA GLN A 469 -8.58 11.81 -10.30
C GLN A 469 -9.68 12.61 -11.01
N LEU A 470 -10.05 13.78 -10.45
CA LEU A 470 -11.11 14.66 -11.00
C LEU A 470 -10.64 16.08 -11.37
N ILE A 471 -9.41 16.44 -11.01
CA ILE A 471 -8.85 17.79 -11.17
C ILE A 471 -8.58 18.18 -12.63
N GLN A 472 -8.47 17.20 -13.55
CA GLN A 472 -8.27 17.43 -14.98
C GLN A 472 -9.40 18.28 -15.59
N ASP A 473 -10.65 18.13 -15.13
CA ASP A 473 -11.76 18.96 -15.60
C ASP A 473 -11.55 20.45 -15.32
N LYS A 474 -10.92 20.77 -14.17
CA LYS A 474 -10.60 22.16 -13.81
C LYS A 474 -9.54 22.72 -14.73
N PHE A 475 -8.53 21.92 -15.04
CA PHE A 475 -7.50 22.28 -16.02
C PHE A 475 -8.10 22.46 -17.41
N ILE A 476 -8.94 21.55 -17.90
CA ILE A 476 -9.54 21.64 -19.25
C ILE A 476 -10.33 22.93 -19.42
N ALA A 477 -11.12 23.30 -18.41
CA ALA A 477 -11.86 24.56 -18.44
C ALA A 477 -10.93 25.78 -18.54
N ALA A 478 -9.85 25.80 -17.75
CA ALA A 478 -8.87 26.89 -17.78
C ALA A 478 -8.04 26.91 -19.08
N PHE A 479 -7.68 25.74 -19.62
CA PHE A 479 -6.95 25.56 -20.86
C PHE A 479 -7.73 26.15 -22.03
N VAL A 480 -9.01 25.81 -22.14
CA VAL A 480 -9.90 26.35 -23.17
C VAL A 480 -10.12 27.85 -23.02
N GLU A 481 -10.28 28.35 -21.79
CA GLU A 481 -10.43 29.79 -21.53
C GLU A 481 -9.16 30.58 -21.92
N LYS A 482 -7.98 30.02 -21.69
CA LYS A 482 -6.69 30.69 -21.91
C LYS A 482 -6.17 30.56 -23.34
N GLN A 483 -6.16 29.34 -23.89
CA GLN A 483 -5.57 29.02 -25.20
C GLN A 483 -6.60 29.06 -26.34
N GLY A 484 -7.90 28.96 -26.01
CA GLY A 484 -8.94 28.82 -27.01
C GLY A 484 -8.87 27.49 -27.77
N VAL A 485 -9.65 27.39 -28.85
CA VAL A 485 -9.69 26.22 -29.74
C VAL A 485 -9.06 26.62 -31.07
N THR A 486 -7.80 26.22 -31.27
CA THR A 486 -6.98 26.52 -32.45
C THR A 486 -6.50 25.22 -33.09
N ALA A 487 -5.87 25.31 -34.26
CA ALA A 487 -5.29 24.13 -34.91
C ALA A 487 -4.27 23.43 -34.00
N GLN A 488 -3.50 24.21 -33.23
CA GLN A 488 -2.47 23.72 -32.32
C GLN A 488 -3.05 23.16 -31.03
N SER A 489 -4.12 23.76 -30.48
CA SER A 489 -4.68 23.31 -29.19
C SER A 489 -5.63 22.11 -29.31
N ILE A 490 -6.11 21.79 -30.52
CA ILE A 490 -7.05 20.69 -30.75
C ILE A 490 -6.54 19.31 -30.27
N PRO A 491 -5.31 18.87 -30.60
CA PRO A 491 -4.81 17.56 -30.13
C PRO A 491 -4.81 17.43 -28.61
N ALA A 492 -4.23 18.41 -27.90
CA ALA A 492 -4.24 18.45 -26.44
C ALA A 492 -5.65 18.56 -25.85
N LEU A 493 -6.56 19.31 -26.49
CA LEU A 493 -7.96 19.39 -26.07
C LEU A 493 -8.67 18.03 -26.20
N VAL A 494 -8.50 17.33 -27.32
CA VAL A 494 -9.10 16.01 -27.55
C VAL A 494 -8.54 14.99 -26.54
N ALA A 495 -7.22 14.94 -26.36
CA ALA A 495 -6.57 14.10 -25.36
C ALA A 495 -7.13 14.36 -23.95
N SER A 496 -7.32 15.63 -23.59
CA SER A 496 -7.89 15.99 -22.29
C SER A 496 -9.36 15.62 -22.16
N LEU A 497 -10.17 15.82 -23.21
CA LEU A 497 -11.59 15.48 -23.20
C LEU A 497 -11.86 13.98 -23.09
N ARG A 498 -10.96 13.13 -23.59
CA ARG A 498 -11.01 11.67 -23.39
C ARG A 498 -10.95 11.28 -21.92
N ARG A 499 -10.33 12.10 -21.07
CA ARG A 499 -10.21 11.92 -19.62
C ARG A 499 -11.16 12.77 -18.80
N SER A 500 -12.05 13.50 -19.46
CA SER A 500 -12.99 14.38 -18.77
C SER A 500 -14.11 13.61 -18.09
N THR A 501 -14.66 14.17 -17.03
CA THR A 501 -15.84 13.61 -16.37
C THR A 501 -17.13 14.12 -17.03
N ASP A 502 -18.24 13.43 -16.78
CA ASP A 502 -19.57 13.84 -17.26
C ASP A 502 -20.01 15.23 -16.74
N SER A 503 -19.37 15.70 -15.67
CA SER A 503 -19.66 17.01 -15.08
C SER A 503 -19.10 18.17 -15.90
N LEU A 504 -18.10 17.94 -16.77
CA LEU A 504 -17.50 18.97 -17.59
C LEU A 504 -18.48 19.47 -18.68
N LYS A 505 -18.58 20.79 -18.83
CA LYS A 505 -19.34 21.45 -19.90
C LYS A 505 -18.54 22.63 -20.42
N LEU A 506 -18.21 22.59 -21.71
CA LEU A 506 -17.44 23.63 -22.38
C LEU A 506 -18.34 24.54 -23.21
N LYS A 507 -17.98 25.82 -23.28
CA LYS A 507 -18.70 26.83 -24.06
C LYS A 507 -17.95 27.19 -25.36
N ILE A 508 -17.52 26.18 -26.12
CA ILE A 508 -16.69 26.35 -27.32
C ILE A 508 -17.46 26.25 -28.65
N GLN A 509 -18.76 25.94 -28.61
CA GLN A 509 -19.58 25.84 -29.82
C GLN A 509 -19.49 27.08 -30.74
N PRO A 510 -19.44 28.33 -30.24
CA PRO A 510 -19.27 29.50 -31.11
C PRO A 510 -17.97 29.47 -31.92
N THR A 511 -16.86 28.99 -31.35
CA THR A 511 -15.59 28.85 -32.07
C THR A 511 -15.67 27.78 -33.16
N LEU A 512 -16.42 26.70 -32.89
CA LEU A 512 -16.67 25.62 -33.83
C LEU A 512 -17.62 26.00 -34.97
N GLU A 513 -18.16 27.23 -35.02
CA GLU A 513 -18.83 27.76 -36.22
C GLU A 513 -17.85 27.95 -37.40
N ASN A 514 -16.55 28.09 -37.11
CA ASN A 514 -15.52 28.06 -38.14
C ASN A 514 -15.33 26.63 -38.67
N ASN A 515 -15.59 26.42 -39.97
CA ASN A 515 -15.50 25.12 -40.62
C ASN A 515 -14.08 24.54 -40.64
N GLU A 516 -13.03 25.37 -40.67
CA GLU A 516 -11.64 24.89 -40.67
C GLU A 516 -11.29 24.27 -39.32
N ILE A 517 -11.65 24.95 -38.22
CA ILE A 517 -11.45 24.46 -36.85
C ILE A 517 -12.30 23.21 -36.60
N LEU A 518 -13.57 23.22 -37.05
CA LEU A 518 -14.44 22.05 -36.95
C LEU A 518 -13.88 20.85 -37.73
N GLU A 519 -13.32 21.07 -38.91
CA GLU A 519 -12.71 20.01 -39.73
C GLU A 519 -11.49 19.38 -39.05
N LEU A 520 -10.64 20.19 -38.41
CA LEU A 520 -9.51 19.69 -37.62
C LEU A 520 -9.97 18.85 -36.42
N LEU A 521 -11.01 19.28 -35.72
CA LEU A 521 -11.61 18.52 -34.62
C LEU A 521 -12.18 17.18 -35.12
N VAL A 522 -12.89 17.19 -36.26
CA VAL A 522 -13.44 15.97 -36.88
C VAL A 522 -12.35 14.95 -37.18
N ARG A 523 -11.24 15.38 -37.78
CA ARG A 523 -10.13 14.47 -38.11
C ARG A 523 -9.58 13.75 -36.88
N GLN A 524 -9.37 14.48 -35.78
CA GLN A 524 -8.91 13.89 -34.52
C GLN A 524 -9.92 12.92 -33.91
N ILE A 525 -11.21 13.25 -33.94
CA ILE A 525 -12.27 12.39 -33.36
C ILE A 525 -12.49 11.12 -34.20
N GLN A 526 -12.28 11.17 -35.52
CA GLN A 526 -12.41 10.02 -36.41
C GLN A 526 -11.37 8.93 -36.16
N GLU A 527 -10.25 9.26 -35.52
CA GLU A 527 -9.20 8.30 -35.13
C GLU A 527 -9.53 7.56 -33.83
N LEU A 528 -10.61 7.96 -33.14
CA LEU A 528 -11.02 7.40 -31.86
C LEU A 528 -12.06 6.28 -32.01
N GLU A 529 -12.09 5.38 -31.03
CA GLU A 529 -13.18 4.41 -30.89
C GLU A 529 -14.51 5.11 -30.59
N HIS A 530 -15.63 4.47 -30.97
CA HIS A 530 -16.95 5.10 -30.87
C HIS A 530 -17.31 5.64 -29.48
N TYR A 531 -16.91 4.92 -28.43
CA TYR A 531 -17.19 5.33 -27.04
C TYR A 531 -16.32 6.52 -26.60
N GLU A 532 -15.08 6.62 -27.08
CA GLU A 532 -14.21 7.76 -26.80
C GLU A 532 -14.65 9.00 -27.57
N ALA A 533 -15.08 8.83 -28.82
CA ALA A 533 -15.67 9.90 -29.62
C ALA A 533 -16.93 10.47 -28.93
N GLU A 534 -17.82 9.63 -28.42
CA GLU A 534 -18.99 10.07 -27.65
C GLU A 534 -18.57 10.85 -26.40
N ARG A 535 -17.58 10.35 -25.65
CA ARG A 535 -17.05 11.00 -24.45
C ARG A 535 -16.47 12.38 -24.74
N VAL A 536 -15.70 12.53 -25.82
CA VAL A 536 -15.13 13.83 -26.24
C VAL A 536 -16.22 14.82 -26.66
N LEU A 537 -17.25 14.35 -27.36
CA LEU A 537 -18.34 15.20 -27.86
C LEU A 537 -19.28 15.68 -26.76
N TYR A 538 -19.46 14.90 -25.69
CA TYR A 538 -20.43 15.20 -24.65
C TYR A 538 -20.19 16.52 -23.90
N PRO A 539 -18.96 16.88 -23.47
CA PRO A 539 -18.68 18.20 -22.87
C PRO A 539 -18.91 19.37 -23.82
N ILE A 540 -18.82 19.14 -25.15
CA ILE A 540 -18.93 20.19 -26.18
C ILE A 540 -20.39 20.42 -26.58
N PHE A 541 -21.10 19.36 -26.96
CA PHE A 541 -22.44 19.42 -27.55
C PHE A 541 -23.56 18.95 -26.61
N GLY A 542 -23.20 18.27 -25.50
CA GLY A 542 -24.13 17.56 -24.65
C GLY A 542 -24.52 16.21 -25.25
N LYS A 543 -25.73 15.71 -24.90
CA LYS A 543 -26.24 14.45 -25.44
C LYS A 543 -26.29 14.46 -26.97
N VAL A 544 -26.08 13.30 -27.58
CA VAL A 544 -26.05 13.08 -29.04
C VAL A 544 -27.26 13.70 -29.75
N GLU A 545 -28.46 13.69 -29.16
CA GLU A 545 -29.66 14.25 -29.81
C GLU A 545 -29.52 15.76 -30.09
N LYS A 546 -28.74 16.48 -29.27
CA LYS A 546 -28.42 17.89 -29.50
C LYS A 546 -27.54 18.04 -30.74
N LEU A 547 -26.52 17.20 -30.89
CA LEU A 547 -25.66 17.19 -32.07
C LEU A 547 -26.46 16.82 -33.35
N THR A 548 -27.35 15.84 -33.28
CA THR A 548 -28.27 15.48 -34.38
C THR A 548 -29.16 16.66 -34.78
N THR A 549 -29.68 17.39 -33.80
CA THR A 549 -30.52 18.58 -34.04
C THR A 549 -29.71 19.70 -34.71
N LEU A 550 -28.45 19.89 -34.30
CA LEU A 550 -27.54 20.85 -34.94
C LEU A 550 -27.23 20.47 -36.38
N ALA A 551 -26.90 19.20 -36.64
CA ALA A 551 -26.64 18.69 -37.99
C ALA A 551 -27.83 18.86 -38.94
N ARG A 552 -29.07 18.67 -38.45
CA ARG A 552 -30.30 18.88 -39.25
C ARG A 552 -30.50 20.33 -39.67
N LYS A 553 -30.08 21.28 -38.83
CA LYS A 553 -30.23 22.73 -39.07
C LYS A 553 -29.09 23.33 -39.89
N ALA A 554 -27.92 22.68 -39.92
CA ALA A 554 -26.76 23.11 -40.69
C ALA A 554 -26.95 22.90 -42.20
N GLN A 555 -26.17 23.64 -43.00
CA GLN A 555 -26.13 23.51 -44.47
C GLN A 555 -24.68 23.47 -44.97
N GLY A 556 -24.49 22.98 -46.20
CA GLY A 556 -23.18 22.91 -46.86
C GLY A 556 -22.14 22.11 -46.08
N ARG A 557 -20.88 22.55 -46.13
CA ARG A 557 -19.72 21.88 -45.51
C ARG A 557 -19.91 21.61 -44.02
N ARG A 558 -20.52 22.55 -43.29
CA ARG A 558 -20.80 22.41 -41.85
C ARG A 558 -21.64 21.18 -41.55
N LYS A 559 -22.68 20.93 -42.36
CA LYS A 559 -23.55 19.77 -42.20
C LYS A 559 -22.79 18.45 -42.37
N GLU A 560 -21.92 18.37 -43.38
CA GLU A 560 -21.10 17.19 -43.62
C GLU A 560 -20.18 16.88 -42.43
N LEU A 561 -19.53 17.90 -41.87
CA LEU A 561 -18.64 17.75 -40.73
C LEU A 561 -19.40 17.29 -39.47
N LEU A 562 -20.58 17.86 -39.19
CA LEU A 562 -21.40 17.44 -38.05
C LEU A 562 -21.93 16.00 -38.20
N LEU A 563 -22.23 15.56 -39.43
CA LEU A 563 -22.61 14.18 -39.71
C LEU A 563 -21.44 13.20 -39.51
N GLN A 564 -20.22 13.62 -39.84
CA GLN A 564 -19.01 12.82 -39.57
C GLN A 564 -18.77 12.63 -38.06
N LEU A 565 -19.03 13.64 -37.24
CA LEU A 565 -18.97 13.51 -35.77
C LEU A 565 -20.02 12.51 -35.24
N LEU A 566 -21.23 12.53 -35.79
CA LEU A 566 -22.28 11.56 -35.41
C LEU A 566 -21.88 10.13 -35.79
N GLN A 567 -21.33 9.94 -37.00
CA GLN A 567 -20.83 8.65 -37.45
C GLN A 567 -19.69 8.15 -36.56
N ALA A 568 -18.75 9.03 -36.18
CA ALA A 568 -17.67 8.69 -35.26
C ALA A 568 -18.20 8.27 -33.88
N ALA A 569 -19.31 8.84 -33.40
CA ALA A 569 -19.99 8.42 -32.18
C ALA A 569 -20.94 7.21 -32.36
N GLY A 570 -20.90 6.53 -33.50
CA GLY A 570 -21.71 5.33 -33.77
C GLY A 570 -23.19 5.59 -34.08
N LYS A 571 -23.52 6.74 -34.69
CA LYS A 571 -24.90 7.19 -34.93
C LYS A 571 -25.20 7.58 -36.37
#